data_AF-A0A8D2EXS2-F1
#
_entry.id   AF-A0A8D2EXS2-F1
#
_cell.length_a   1.000
_cell.length_b   1.000
_cell.length_c   1.000
_cell.angle_alpha   90.00
_cell.angle_beta   90.00
_cell.angle_gamma   90.00
#
_symmetry.space_group_name_H-M   'P 1'
#
loop_
_entity.id
_entity.type
_entity.pdbx_description
1 polymer ?
#
loop_
_entity_poly.entity_id
_entity_poly.type
_entity_poly.pdbx_seq_one_letter_code
_entity_poly.pdbx_strand_id
1 'polypeptide(L)' 'MKSVLAHPISQEMDSVAFEDVIVTFTWEERPLQGPSWRNPHKDVIQQILRNLSYIENQWRDQHIENQYKKILSDI' A
#
# COMPACT_ATOMS: atom_id res chain seq x y z
N MET A 1 -43.56 -19.94 -7.98
CA MET A 1 -42.09 -19.87 -7.76
C MET A 1 -41.57 -18.72 -8.61
N LYS A 2 -41.09 -17.63 -8.00
CA LYS A 2 -40.53 -16.49 -8.73
C LYS A 2 -39.03 -16.71 -8.85
N SER A 3 -38.50 -16.75 -10.07
CA SER A 3 -37.06 -16.86 -10.33
C SER A 3 -36.38 -15.52 -10.05
N VAL A 4 -35.35 -15.52 -9.22
CA VAL A 4 -34.46 -14.37 -9.04
C VAL A 4 -33.41 -14.43 -10.15
N LEU A 5 -33.45 -13.45 -11.06
CA LEU A 5 -32.37 -13.18 -12.01
C LEU A 5 -31.17 -12.64 -11.22
N ALA A 6 -30.16 -13.48 -11.02
CA ALA A 6 -28.87 -13.06 -10.53
C ALA A 6 -28.26 -12.09 -11.55
N HIS A 7 -28.22 -10.80 -11.21
CA HIS A 7 -27.35 -9.86 -11.89
C HIS A 7 -25.91 -10.24 -11.53
N PRO A 8 -25.01 -10.41 -12.51
CA PRO A 8 -23.60 -10.60 -12.19
C PRO A 8 -23.13 -9.35 -11.46
N ILE A 9 -22.57 -9.52 -10.27
CA ILE A 9 -21.84 -8.45 -9.59
C ILE A 9 -20.59 -8.24 -10.44
N SER A 10 -20.66 -7.29 -11.37
CA SER A 10 -19.46 -6.69 -11.94
C SER A 10 -18.75 -5.99 -10.78
N GLN A 11 -17.78 -6.65 -10.16
CA GLN A 11 -16.86 -5.98 -9.24
C GLN A 11 -15.96 -5.08 -10.09
N GLU A 12 -16.48 -3.93 -10.51
CA GLU A 12 -15.62 -2.76 -10.68
C GLU A 12 -15.06 -2.47 -9.29
N MET A 13 -13.78 -2.76 -9.08
CA MET A 13 -13.08 -2.24 -7.91
C MET A 13 -13.00 -0.72 -8.14
N ASP A 14 -14.00 0.00 -7.64
CA ASP A 14 -13.95 1.46 -7.60
C ASP A 14 -12.62 1.87 -6.97
N SER A 15 -11.88 2.71 -7.70
CA SER A 15 -10.58 3.19 -7.25
C SER A 15 -10.77 3.99 -5.97
N VAL A 16 -10.26 3.48 -4.86
CA VAL A 16 -10.32 4.14 -3.55
C VAL A 16 -9.40 5.36 -3.58
N ALA A 17 -9.96 6.55 -3.41
CA ALA A 17 -9.20 7.79 -3.33
C ALA A 17 -8.53 7.90 -1.96
N PHE A 18 -7.49 8.73 -1.85
CA PHE A 18 -6.77 8.93 -0.59
C PHE A 18 -7.69 9.47 0.52
N GLU A 19 -8.65 10.28 0.12
CA GLU A 19 -9.70 10.87 0.94
C GLU A 19 -10.64 9.81 1.55
N ASP A 20 -10.85 8.68 0.86
CA ASP A 20 -11.69 7.59 1.34
C ASP A 20 -11.02 6.77 2.45
N VAL A 21 -9.69 6.85 2.55
CA VAL A 21 -8.87 6.15 3.56
C VAL A 21 -8.47 7.07 4.71
N ILE A 22 -8.46 8.38 4.49
CA ILE A 22 -8.06 9.34 5.50
C ILE A 22 -9.14 9.49 6.58
N VAL A 23 -8.76 9.24 7.82
CA VAL A 23 -9.58 9.57 8.99
C VAL A 23 -9.00 10.83 9.61
N THR A 24 -9.61 11.99 9.33
CA THR A 24 -9.26 13.25 9.99
C THR A 24 -9.97 13.38 11.33
N PHE A 25 -9.20 13.46 12.41
CA PHE A 25 -9.73 13.79 13.74
C PHE A 25 -9.63 15.29 14.01
N THR A 26 -10.71 15.86 14.52
CA THR A 26 -10.75 17.22 15.06
C THR A 26 -9.91 17.32 16.35
N TRP A 27 -9.55 18.54 16.76
CA TRP A 27 -8.74 18.79 17.98
C TRP A 27 -9.41 18.24 19.25
N GLU A 28 -10.73 18.23 19.28
CA GLU A 28 -11.57 17.74 20.39
C GLU A 28 -11.60 16.20 20.47
N GLU A 29 -11.41 15.51 19.33
CA GLU A 29 -11.38 14.04 19.25
C GLU A 29 -9.99 13.44 19.55
N ARG A 30 -8.90 14.24 19.46
CA ARG A 30 -7.51 13.82 19.73
C ARG A 30 -7.24 13.33 21.16
N PRO A 31 -7.75 13.95 22.24
CA PRO A 31 -7.56 13.42 23.59
C PRO A 31 -8.44 12.20 23.87
N LEU A 32 -9.56 12.04 23.16
CA LEU A 32 -10.51 10.93 23.37
C LEU A 32 -9.94 9.56 22.97
N GLN A 33 -9.03 9.53 21.99
CA GLN A 33 -8.40 8.29 21.51
C GLN A 33 -7.24 7.77 22.38
N GLY A 34 -6.86 8.51 23.42
CA GLY A 34 -5.83 8.09 24.37
C GLY A 34 -4.45 7.82 23.74
N PRO A 35 -3.47 7.39 24.54
CA PRO A 35 -2.13 7.06 24.06
C PRO A 35 -2.09 5.83 23.13
N SER A 36 -3.17 5.05 23.03
CA SER A 36 -3.20 3.80 22.27
C SER A 36 -3.20 4.00 20.74
N TRP A 37 -3.59 5.17 20.22
CA TRP A 37 -3.52 5.48 18.78
C TRP A 37 -2.09 5.84 18.30
N ARG A 38 -1.21 6.32 19.21
CA ARG A 38 0.14 6.78 18.83
C ARG A 38 1.13 5.66 18.54
N ASN A 39 0.88 4.45 19.01
CA ASN A 39 1.78 3.31 18.81
C ASN A 39 1.54 2.55 17.49
N PRO A 40 0.29 2.15 17.13
CA PRO A 40 0.04 1.37 15.93
C PRO A 40 0.43 2.09 14.65
N HIS A 41 0.12 3.39 14.57
CA HIS A 41 0.42 4.19 13.38
C HIS A 41 1.92 4.36 13.15
N LYS A 42 2.73 4.41 14.22
CA LYS A 42 4.19 4.47 14.10
C LYS A 42 4.76 3.17 13.59
N ASP A 43 4.29 2.05 14.12
CA ASP A 43 4.78 0.72 13.71
C ASP A 43 4.41 0.43 12.25
N VAL A 44 3.18 0.78 11.85
CA VAL A 44 2.73 0.66 10.45
C VAL A 44 3.54 1.56 9.51
N ILE A 45 3.76 2.84 9.86
CA ILE A 45 4.60 3.73 9.05
C ILE A 45 6.03 3.19 8.93
N GLN A 46 6.63 2.71 10.02
CA GLN A 46 7.97 2.14 9.99
C GLN A 46 8.04 0.91 9.09
N GLN A 47 7.01 0.05 9.13
CA GLN A 47 6.93 -1.11 8.26
C GLN A 47 6.78 -0.71 6.78
N ILE A 48 5.96 0.31 6.49
CA ILE A 48 5.82 0.85 5.12
C ILE A 48 7.18 1.36 4.63
N LEU A 49 7.90 2.15 5.43
CA LEU A 49 9.22 2.66 5.06
C LEU A 49 10.23 1.53 4.81
N ARG A 50 10.25 0.51 5.67
CA ARG A 50 11.11 -0.68 5.47
C ARG A 50 10.78 -1.42 4.18
N ASN A 51 9.49 -1.61 3.88
CA ASN A 51 9.05 -2.29 2.66
C ASN A 51 9.44 -1.49 1.41
N LEU A 52 9.29 -0.17 1.43
CA LEU A 52 9.71 0.71 0.33
C LEU A 52 11.23 0.63 0.09
N SER A 53 12.05 0.75 1.15
CA SER A 53 13.49 0.60 1.03
C SER A 53 13.89 -0.79 0.50
N TYR A 54 13.21 -1.85 0.92
CA TYR A 54 13.48 -3.20 0.44
C TYR A 54 13.19 -3.33 -1.06
N ILE A 55 12.03 -2.86 -1.51
CA ILE A 55 11.65 -2.89 -2.93
C ILE A 55 12.65 -2.09 -3.76
N GLU A 56 12.99 -0.86 -3.36
CA GLU A 56 13.96 -0.02 -4.05
C GLU A 56 15.32 -0.73 -4.23
N ASN A 57 15.80 -1.38 -3.17
CA ASN A 57 17.05 -2.14 -3.21
C ASN A 57 16.95 -3.32 -4.19
N GLN A 58 15.87 -4.10 -4.15
CA GLN A 58 15.67 -5.22 -5.06
C GLN A 58 15.63 -4.78 -6.52
N TRP A 59 14.93 -3.69 -6.83
CA TRP A 59 14.90 -3.14 -8.20
C TRP A 59 16.28 -2.68 -8.67
N ARG A 60 17.05 -2.03 -7.78
CA ARG A 60 18.40 -1.57 -8.10
C ARG A 60 19.35 -2.75 -8.34
N ASP A 61 19.30 -3.77 -7.49
CA ASP A 61 20.14 -4.98 -7.62
C ASP A 61 19.83 -5.70 -8.95
N GLN A 62 18.55 -5.90 -9.27
CA GLN A 62 18.11 -6.47 -10.54
C GLN A 62 18.55 -5.63 -11.75
N HIS A 63 18.45 -4.30 -11.64
CA HIS A 63 18.90 -3.40 -12.70
C HIS A 63 20.41 -3.55 -12.95
N ILE A 64 21.21 -3.55 -11.88
CA ILE A 64 22.67 -3.70 -11.95
C ILE A 64 23.02 -5.06 -12.56
N GLU A 65 22.42 -6.16 -12.09
CA GLU A 65 22.67 -7.50 -12.63
C GLU A 65 22.35 -7.57 -14.13
N ASN A 66 21.22 -6.99 -14.55
CA ASN A 66 20.84 -6.96 -15.96
C ASN A 66 21.81 -6.13 -16.82
N GLN A 67 22.33 -5.00 -16.31
CA GLN A 67 23.37 -4.24 -17.02
C GLN A 67 24.66 -5.08 -17.17
N TYR A 68 25.10 -5.77 -16.12
CA TYR A 68 26.26 -6.65 -16.18
C TYR A 68 26.08 -7.79 -17.18
N LYS A 69 24.93 -8.47 -17.17
CA LYS A 69 24.63 -9.54 -18.15
C LYS A 69 24.65 -9.02 -19.58
N LYS A 70 24.09 -7.83 -19.83
CA LYS A 70 24.10 -7.19 -21.14
C LYS A 70 25.51 -6.87 -21.61
N ILE A 71 26.35 -6.30 -20.74
CA ILE A 71 27.76 -6.02 -21.07
C ILE A 71 28.50 -7.32 -21.42
N LEU A 72 28.29 -8.40 -20.65
CA LEU A 72 28.93 -9.68 -20.89
C LEU A 72 28.45 -10.39 -22.16
N SER A 73 27.20 -10.15 -22.58
CA SER A 73 26.68 -10.71 -23.84
C SER A 73 27.18 -9.96 -25.08
N ASP A 74 27.63 -8.72 -24.91
CA ASP A 74 28.13 -7.87 -25.99
C ASP A 74 29.65 -8.05 -26.24
N ILE A 75 30.32 -8.95 -25.51
CA ILE A 75 31.74 -9.36 -25.65
C ILE A 75 31.82 -10.75 -26.28
#